data_AF-A0A0F8XZJ3-F1
#
_entry.id   AF-A0A0F8XZJ3-F1
#
_cell.length_a   1.000
_cell.length_b   1.000
_cell.length_c   1.000
_cell.angle_alpha   90.00
_cell.angle_beta   90.00
_cell.angle_gamma   90.00
#
_symmetry.space_group_name_H-M   'P 1'
#
loop_
_entity.id
_entity.type
_entity.pdbx_description
1 polymer ?
#
loop_
_entity_poly.entity_id
_entity_poly.type
_entity_poly.pdbx_seq_one_letter_code
_entity_poly.pdbx_strand_id
1 'polypeptide(L)'
;QNVAALQGIILTQEAPFDGYVREVKIHWPPGAAGLVSVRVGYRTKQFLPFEGFLALDNVTPTYPFNEYVQHTENIFVEIQNADAANAHRITVMLNIREKV
;
A
#
# COMPACT_ATOMS: atom_id res chain seq x y z
N GLN A 1 1.57 2.90 9.23
CA GLN A 1 1.27 4.32 9.44
C GLN A 1 -0.09 4.47 10.12
N ASN A 2 -0.24 5.41 11.05
CA ASN A 2 -1.54 5.77 11.63
C ASN A 2 -2.19 6.85 10.77
N VAL A 3 -3.47 6.69 10.43
CA VAL A 3 -4.25 7.64 9.63
C VAL A 3 -5.46 8.08 10.44
N ALA A 4 -5.59 9.38 10.70
CA ALA A 4 -6.68 9.90 11.52
C ALA A 4 -8.04 9.75 10.81
N ALA A 5 -9.12 9.93 11.58
CA ALA A 5 -10.48 9.90 11.05
C ALA A 5 -10.66 10.93 9.91
N LEU A 6 -11.38 10.54 8.85
CA LEU A 6 -11.65 11.36 7.66
C LEU A 6 -10.40 11.94 6.96
N GLN A 7 -9.25 11.28 7.09
CA GLN A 7 -8.01 11.71 6.44
C GLN A 7 -7.49 10.71 5.43
N GLY A 8 -6.77 11.23 4.43
CA GLY A 8 -5.97 10.46 3.50
C GLY A 8 -4.51 10.88 3.55
N ILE A 9 -3.62 9.93 3.31
CA ILE A 9 -2.18 10.18 3.22
C ILE A 9 -1.60 9.44 2.02
N ILE A 10 -0.53 10.00 1.46
CA ILE A 10 0.32 9.34 0.48
C ILE A 10 1.70 9.22 1.11
N LEU A 11 2.17 7.98 1.25
CA LEU A 11 3.52 7.66 1.67
C LEU A 11 4.34 7.34 0.43
N THR A 12 5.52 7.93 0.31
CA THR A 12 6.45 7.66 -0.78
C THR A 12 7.76 7.13 -0.21
N GLN A 13 8.33 6.14 -0.88
CA GLN A 13 9.66 5.61 -0.59
C GLN A 13 10.40 5.34 -1.89
N GLU A 14 11.65 5.75 -1.95
CA GLU A 14 12.53 5.45 -3.07
C GLU A 14 12.86 3.95 -3.10
N ALA A 15 12.86 3.36 -4.29
CA ALA A 15 13.32 1.99 -4.45
C ALA A 15 14.84 1.93 -4.16
N PRO A 16 15.29 1.01 -3.28
CA PRO A 16 16.69 0.94 -2.85
C PRO A 16 17.64 0.46 -3.95
N PHE A 17 17.12 -0.19 -5.00
CA PHE A 17 17.85 -0.70 -6.16
C PHE A 17 16.89 -0.99 -7.31
N ASP A 18 17.43 -1.23 -8.50
CA ASP A 18 16.68 -1.76 -9.64
C ASP A 18 16.23 -3.19 -9.34
N GLY A 19 14.94 -3.47 -9.51
CA GLY A 19 14.41 -4.76 -9.12
C GLY A 19 12.95 -4.97 -9.47
N TYR A 20 12.39 -6.02 -8.89
CA TYR A 20 11.00 -6.39 -9.10
C TYR A 20 10.29 -6.50 -7.75
N VAL A 21 9.17 -5.79 -7.59
CA VAL A 21 8.23 -6.05 -6.51
C VAL A 21 7.64 -7.44 -6.75
N ARG A 22 7.93 -8.37 -5.82
CA ARG A 22 7.49 -9.78 -5.89
C ARG A 22 6.27 -10.05 -5.03
N GLU A 23 6.14 -9.30 -3.95
CA GLU A 23 5.06 -9.47 -2.99
C GLU A 23 4.71 -8.11 -2.42
N VAL A 24 3.40 -7.86 -2.27
CA VAL A 24 2.89 -6.80 -1.40
C VAL A 24 2.00 -7.44 -0.33
N LYS A 25 2.30 -7.14 0.92
CA LYS A 25 1.55 -7.59 2.09
C LYS A 25 0.95 -6.39 2.79
N ILE A 26 -0.36 -6.43 3.02
CA ILE A 26 -1.08 -5.33 3.67
C ILE A 26 -1.79 -5.90 4.87
N HIS A 27 -1.66 -5.24 6.02
CA HIS A 27 -2.42 -5.56 7.23
C HIS A 27 -3.46 -4.48 7.48
N TRP A 28 -4.73 -4.90 7.55
CA TRP A 28 -5.85 -4.11 8.04
C TRP A 28 -6.20 -4.54 9.47
N PRO A 29 -6.30 -3.60 10.42
CA PRO A 29 -6.75 -3.89 11.78
C PRO A 29 -8.26 -4.20 11.80
N PRO A 30 -8.79 -4.71 12.93
CA PRO A 30 -10.23 -4.84 13.14
C PRO A 30 -10.94 -3.48 13.08
N GLY A 31 -12.15 -3.45 12.49
CA GLY A 31 -12.97 -2.25 12.37
C GLY A 31 -12.63 -1.38 11.16
N ALA A 32 -11.83 -1.90 10.21
CA ALA A 32 -11.44 -1.20 9.00
C ALA A 32 -12.34 -1.51 7.79
N ALA A 33 -13.29 -2.45 7.94
CA ALA A 33 -14.19 -2.95 6.92
C ALA A 33 -14.82 -1.84 6.06
N GLY A 34 -14.36 -1.70 4.81
CA GLY A 34 -14.89 -0.69 3.87
C GLY A 34 -14.61 0.77 4.25
N LEU A 35 -13.88 1.01 5.35
CA LEU A 35 -13.56 2.35 5.87
C LEU A 35 -12.14 2.75 5.54
N VAL A 36 -11.19 1.81 5.55
CA VAL A 36 -9.79 2.11 5.29
C VAL A 36 -9.33 1.50 3.97
N SER A 37 -9.18 2.37 2.99
CA SER A 37 -8.87 2.05 1.60
C SER A 37 -7.39 2.23 1.33
N VAL A 38 -6.77 1.28 0.63
CA VAL A 38 -5.33 1.26 0.31
C VAL A 38 -5.12 1.04 -1.18
N ARG A 39 -4.20 1.80 -1.77
CA ARG A 39 -3.61 1.49 -3.07
C ARG A 39 -2.09 1.65 -3.04
N VAL A 40 -1.41 0.95 -3.94
CA VAL A 40 0.04 0.94 -4.09
C VAL A 40 0.39 1.11 -5.56
N GLY A 41 1.42 1.90 -5.81
CA GLY A 41 1.90 2.13 -7.16
C GLY A 41 3.36 2.51 -7.21
N TYR A 42 3.84 2.67 -8.44
CA TYR A 42 5.21 3.04 -8.79
C TYR A 42 5.16 4.22 -9.77
N ARG A 43 5.90 5.29 -9.47
CA ARG A 43 5.80 6.59 -10.16
C ARG A 43 4.36 7.07 -10.22
N THR A 44 3.74 7.05 -11.39
CA THR A 44 2.35 7.45 -11.64
C THR A 44 1.42 6.25 -11.88
N LYS A 45 1.98 5.03 -11.94
CA LYS A 45 1.22 3.81 -12.23
C LYS A 45 0.81 3.12 -10.94
N GLN A 46 -0.49 2.96 -10.72
CA GLN A 46 -1.03 2.05 -9.73
C GLN A 46 -0.89 0.60 -10.21
N PHE A 47 -0.53 -0.32 -9.32
CA PHE A 47 -0.47 -1.76 -9.63
C PHE A 47 -1.25 -2.63 -8.63
N LEU A 48 -1.58 -2.11 -7.44
CA LEU A 48 -2.40 -2.81 -6.45
C LEU A 48 -3.43 -1.85 -5.83
N PRO A 49 -4.74 -2.13 -5.94
CA PRO A 49 -5.36 -3.01 -6.94
C PRO A 49 -5.07 -2.50 -8.37
N PHE A 50 -5.52 -3.22 -9.41
CA PHE A 50 -5.36 -2.72 -10.79
C PHE A 50 -6.03 -1.34 -11.00
N GLU A 51 -7.18 -1.13 -10.36
CA GLU A 51 -7.92 0.13 -10.33
C GLU A 51 -8.58 0.32 -8.96
N GLY A 52 -8.73 1.57 -8.52
CA GLY A 52 -9.44 1.90 -7.28
C GLY A 52 -8.61 1.61 -6.03
N PHE A 53 -9.27 1.11 -4.98
CA PHE A 53 -8.65 0.84 -3.68
C PHE A 53 -9.10 -0.51 -3.11
N LEU A 54 -8.24 -1.12 -2.30
CA LEU A 54 -8.60 -2.28 -1.46
C LEU A 54 -9.01 -1.79 -0.07
N ALA A 55 -10.17 -2.24 0.41
CA ALA A 55 -10.60 -2.02 1.77
C ALA A 55 -11.05 -3.35 2.37
N LEU A 56 -10.28 -3.86 3.33
CA LEU A 56 -10.54 -5.14 4.00
C LEU A 56 -10.58 -4.93 5.52
N ASP A 57 -10.93 -5.99 6.24
CA ASP A 57 -11.09 -5.97 7.70
C ASP A 57 -10.36 -7.11 8.37
N ASN A 58 -9.65 -6.82 9.45
CA ASN A 58 -9.00 -7.79 10.32
C ASN A 58 -8.26 -8.92 9.56
N VAL A 59 -7.45 -8.54 8.56
CA VAL A 59 -6.83 -9.51 7.65
C VAL A 59 -5.48 -9.01 7.16
N THR A 60 -4.61 -9.98 6.80
CA THR A 60 -3.27 -9.72 6.28
C THR A 60 -3.02 -10.49 4.97
N PRO A 61 -3.71 -10.16 3.87
CA PRO A 61 -3.49 -10.83 2.60
C PRO A 61 -2.11 -10.52 2.04
N THR A 62 -1.65 -11.43 1.19
CA THR A 62 -0.39 -11.35 0.49
C THR A 62 -0.67 -11.45 -1.00
N TYR A 63 -0.20 -10.46 -1.76
CA TYR A 63 -0.46 -10.35 -3.19
C TYR A 63 0.85 -10.55 -3.97
N PRO A 64 0.93 -11.58 -4.84
CA PRO A 64 2.11 -11.79 -5.67
C PRO A 64 2.14 -10.79 -6.82
N PHE A 65 3.34 -10.30 -7.16
CA PHE A 65 3.57 -9.32 -8.21
C PHE A 65 4.84 -9.61 -9.02
N ASN A 66 4.96 -8.93 -10.15
CA ASN A 66 6.16 -8.89 -10.98
C ASN A 66 6.32 -7.48 -11.58
N GLU A 67 6.20 -6.46 -10.74
CA GLU A 67 6.29 -5.05 -11.17
C GLU A 67 7.75 -4.59 -11.10
N TYR A 68 8.29 -4.08 -12.22
CA TYR A 68 9.65 -3.55 -12.24
C TYR A 68 9.70 -2.15 -11.63
N VAL A 69 10.70 -1.92 -10.78
CA VAL A 69 10.99 -0.63 -10.14
C VAL A 69 12.45 -0.27 -10.37
N GLN A 70 12.72 1.03 -10.52
CA GLN A 70 14.08 1.54 -10.75
C GLN A 70 14.59 2.21 -9.49
N HIS A 71 15.90 2.11 -9.25
CA HIS A 71 16.58 2.74 -8.14
C HIS A 71 16.29 4.24 -8.09
N THR A 72 16.14 4.79 -6.87
CA THR A 72 15.80 6.19 -6.56
C THR A 72 14.41 6.67 -7.01
N GLU A 73 13.66 5.83 -7.73
CA GLU A 73 12.31 6.17 -8.15
C GLU A 73 11.28 5.79 -7.07
N ASN A 74 10.21 6.57 -7.01
CA ASN A 74 9.25 6.48 -5.93
C ASN A 74 8.24 5.35 -6.12
N ILE A 75 8.14 4.51 -5.10
CA ILE A 75 6.98 3.67 -4.83
C ILE A 75 6.07 4.47 -3.89
N PHE A 76 4.77 4.49 -4.18
CA PHE A 76 3.78 5.15 -3.34
C PHE A 76 2.79 4.16 -2.75
N VAL A 77 2.33 4.47 -1.54
CA VAL A 77 1.20 3.84 -0.87
C VAL A 77 0.25 4.96 -0.48
N GLU A 78 -0.96 4.91 -0.99
CA GLU A 78 -2.03 5.82 -0.56
C GLU A 78 -3.00 5.08 0.35
N ILE A 79 -3.33 5.72 1.46
CA ILE A 79 -4.25 5.20 2.48
C ILE A 79 -5.30 6.26 2.72
N GLN A 80 -6.57 5.90 2.61
CA GLN A 80 -7.71 6.76 2.88
C GLN A 80 -8.53 6.17 4.02
N ASN A 81 -8.75 6.94 5.07
CA ASN A 81 -9.60 6.58 6.19
C ASN A 81 -10.92 7.36 6.12
N ALA A 82 -11.99 6.68 5.73
CA ALA A 82 -13.35 7.21 5.70
C ALA A 82 -14.10 6.99 7.04
N ASP A 83 -13.48 6.36 8.04
CA ASP A 83 -14.05 6.28 9.38
C ASP A 83 -14.12 7.70 9.99
N ALA A 84 -15.32 8.10 10.43
CA ALA A 84 -15.57 9.41 11.03
C ALA A 84 -15.19 9.49 12.52
N ALA A 85 -15.01 8.35 13.18
CA ALA A 85 -14.81 8.25 14.61
C ALA A 85 -13.40 7.80 14.99
N ASN A 86 -12.80 6.88 14.24
CA ASN A 86 -11.55 6.23 14.66
C ASN A 86 -10.37 6.49 13.71
N ALA A 87 -9.19 6.61 14.31
CA ALA A 87 -7.93 6.49 13.59
C ALA A 87 -7.58 5.01 13.38
N HIS A 88 -6.97 4.70 12.24
CA HIS A 88 -6.61 3.33 11.88
C HIS A 88 -5.13 3.21 11.55
N ARG A 89 -4.50 2.13 12.05
CA ARG A 89 -3.10 1.81 11.76
C ARG A 89 -3.01 0.75 10.67
N ILE A 90 -2.64 1.17 9.46
CA ILE A 90 -2.39 0.27 8.33
C ILE A 90 -0.89 0.00 8.21
N THR A 91 -0.53 -1.23 7.89
CA THR A 91 0.85 -1.61 7.57
C THR A 91 0.91 -2.18 6.16
N VAL A 92 1.80 -1.63 5.34
CA VAL A 92 2.08 -2.12 3.98
C VAL A 92 3.56 -2.48 3.92
N MET A 93 3.85 -3.70 3.45
CA MET A 93 5.20 -4.20 3.24
C MET A 93 5.34 -4.64 1.79
N LEU A 94 6.40 -4.19 1.13
CA LEU A 94 6.76 -4.61 -0.22
C LEU A 94 8.05 -5.42 -0.15
N ASN A 95 8.02 -6.60 -0.76
CA ASN A 95 9.24 -7.38 -1.00
C ASN A 95 9.76 -7.07 -2.40
N ILE A 96 10.95 -6.48 -2.47
CA ILE A 96 11.62 -6.15 -3.73
C ILE A 96 12.81 -7.07 -3.88
N ARG A 97 12.86 -7.79 -4.99
CA ARG A 97 14.01 -8.61 -5.38
C ARG A 97 14.87 -7.84 -6.36
N GLU A 98 16.15 -7.72 -6.05
CA GLU A 98 17.14 -7.07 -6.93
C GLU A 98 17.21 -7.76 -8.29
N LYS A 99 17.39 -6.95 -9.34
CA LYS A 99 17.68 -7.43 -10.68
C LYS A 99 19.17 -7.79 -10.75
N VAL A 100 19.47 -9.07 -10.62
CA VAL A 100 20.80 -9.66 -10.84
C VAL A 100 21.05 -9.85 -12.33
#